data_AF-A0A1S5VFK1-F1
#
_entry.id   AF-A0A1S5VFK1-F1
#
_cell.length_a   1.000
_cell.length_b   1.000
_cell.length_c   1.000
_cell.angle_alpha   90.00
_cell.angle_beta   90.00
_cell.angle_gamma   90.00
#
_symmetry.space_group_name_H-M   'P 1'
#
loop_
_entity.id
_entity.type
_entity.pdbx_description
1 polymer ?
#
loop_
_entity_poly.entity_id
_entity_poly.type
_entity_poly.pdbx_seq_one_letter_code
_entity_poly.pdbx_strand_id
1 'polypeptide(L)'
;MTCVMIYHKKYCELHGILDRHFNDLLNDEELSTIILVNFRTFRRLSWALMFSVFVVVSLVAVAPVISLIHQHFSTVYPMTYPLVYPTAYPWSLNRPGLRYKIHLIIELFATLPQFSVTSCIDSLFMLYGFQMTSRFRLMAHRLKTIQKMTDERKVIRECVMQHQSILRSRDLLSTIFGPIVLWLMTANAISLCTVIFQLSQMKTMTPSTIVHFMAYVIVKIIQTFMYAYTGTFLTAESENYQQAIYDCNWHANKRLMTSVVIMLSQKPILMTACNFSVVSLDIFVKVLNTAISYFFLLQTLS
;
A
#
# COMPACT_ATOMS: atom_id res chain seq x y z
N MET A 1 11.52 2.23 5.66
CA MET A 1 12.56 1.42 6.35
C MET A 1 12.72 1.77 7.82
N THR A 2 13.00 3.04 8.18
CA THR A 2 13.25 3.46 9.58
C THR A 2 12.11 3.10 10.55
N CYS A 3 10.85 3.36 10.18
CA CYS A 3 9.70 2.98 11.03
C CYS A 3 9.62 1.46 11.27
N VAL A 4 9.83 0.63 10.24
CA VAL A 4 9.82 -0.83 10.36
C VAL A 4 10.97 -1.33 11.23
N MET A 5 12.16 -0.73 11.11
CA MET A 5 13.30 -1.04 11.96
C MET A 5 13.07 -0.65 13.43
N ILE A 6 12.47 0.52 13.68
CA ILE A 6 12.13 0.97 15.04
C ILE A 6 11.12 0.01 15.69
N TYR A 7 10.12 -0.44 14.92
CA TYR A 7 9.08 -1.35 15.41
C TYR A 7 9.37 -2.83 15.14
N HIS A 8 10.64 -3.21 14.92
CA HIS A 8 11.02 -4.57 14.51
C HIS A 8 10.39 -5.68 15.35
N LYS A 9 10.40 -5.56 16.69
CA LYS A 9 9.77 -6.56 17.58
C LYS A 9 8.27 -6.71 17.34
N LYS A 10 7.54 -5.60 17.20
CA LYS A 10 6.11 -5.58 16.90
C LYS A 10 5.81 -6.11 15.50
N TYR A 11 6.70 -5.84 14.54
CA TYR A 11 6.61 -6.37 13.18
C TYR A 11 6.77 -7.88 13.16
N CYS A 12 7.78 -8.44 13.84
CA CYS A 12 7.96 -9.89 13.96
C CYS A 12 6.76 -10.55 14.65
N GLU A 13 6.19 -9.91 15.67
CA GLU A 13 4.97 -10.37 16.34
C GLU A 13 3.79 -10.42 15.36
N LEU A 14 3.53 -9.32 14.64
CA LEU A 14 2.45 -9.24 13.65
C LEU A 14 2.61 -10.32 12.56
N HIS A 15 3.80 -10.41 11.99
CA HIS A 15 4.13 -11.40 10.96
C HIS A 15 3.92 -12.82 11.50
N GLY A 16 4.45 -13.12 12.68
CA GLY A 16 4.33 -14.44 13.29
C GLY A 16 2.89 -14.84 13.65
N ILE A 17 2.02 -13.87 13.98
CA ILE A 17 0.59 -14.10 14.21
C ILE A 17 -0.12 -14.39 12.88
N LEU A 18 0.12 -13.55 11.85
CA LEU A 18 -0.62 -13.62 10.60
C LEU A 18 -0.20 -14.81 9.73
N ASP A 19 1.11 -15.02 9.59
CA ASP A 19 1.69 -15.98 8.64
C ASP A 19 1.49 -17.44 9.04
N ARG A 20 1.77 -17.80 10.30
CA ARG A 20 1.57 -19.18 10.80
C ARG A 20 0.16 -19.68 10.53
N HIS A 21 -0.83 -18.91 10.94
CA HIS A 21 -2.23 -19.29 10.75
C HIS A 21 -2.62 -19.31 9.27
N PHE A 22 -2.09 -18.38 8.46
CA PHE A 22 -2.41 -18.36 7.04
C PHE A 22 -1.86 -19.59 6.32
N ASN A 23 -0.67 -20.06 6.67
CA ASN A 23 -0.10 -21.30 6.16
C ASN A 23 -0.91 -22.52 6.60
N ASP A 24 -1.37 -22.58 7.85
CA ASP A 24 -2.25 -23.65 8.31
C ASP A 24 -3.55 -23.71 7.48
N LEU A 25 -4.12 -22.55 7.14
CA LEU A 25 -5.34 -22.44 6.33
C LEU A 25 -5.13 -22.79 4.85
N LEU A 26 -3.92 -22.59 4.32
CA LEU A 26 -3.57 -22.95 2.93
C LEU A 26 -3.43 -24.45 2.73
N ASN A 27 -3.08 -25.20 3.79
CA ASN A 27 -2.92 -26.65 3.72
C ASN A 27 -4.25 -27.41 3.63
N ASP A 28 -5.36 -26.74 3.91
CA ASP A 28 -6.72 -27.29 3.79
C ASP A 28 -7.31 -26.93 2.42
N GLU A 29 -7.53 -27.92 1.57
CA GLU A 29 -7.93 -27.72 0.17
C GLU A 29 -9.30 -27.03 0.05
N GLU A 30 -10.27 -27.41 0.88
CA GLU A 30 -11.61 -26.81 0.88
C GLU A 30 -11.53 -25.34 1.33
N LEU A 31 -10.75 -25.09 2.38
CA LEU A 31 -10.60 -23.75 2.97
C LEU A 31 -9.79 -22.79 2.10
N SER A 32 -8.79 -23.32 1.40
CA SER A 32 -7.91 -22.56 0.50
C SER A 32 -8.72 -21.83 -0.58
N THR A 33 -9.76 -22.48 -1.12
CA THR A 33 -10.59 -21.90 -2.18
C THR A 33 -11.39 -20.70 -1.67
N ILE A 34 -11.88 -20.77 -0.43
CA ILE A 34 -12.66 -19.73 0.23
C ILE A 34 -11.78 -18.52 0.58
N ILE A 35 -10.60 -18.76 1.15
CA ILE A 35 -9.70 -17.68 1.57
C ILE A 35 -9.04 -16.96 0.39
N LEU A 36 -8.83 -17.64 -0.74
CA LEU A 36 -8.10 -17.12 -1.91
C LEU A 36 -8.97 -16.39 -2.95
N VAL A 37 -10.29 -16.27 -2.76
CA VAL A 37 -11.21 -15.67 -3.77
C VAL A 37 -10.72 -14.32 -4.31
N ASN A 38 -10.19 -13.44 -3.44
CA ASN A 38 -9.71 -12.11 -3.82
C ASN A 38 -8.20 -12.01 -4.00
N PHE A 39 -7.48 -13.11 -3.82
CA PHE A 39 -6.02 -13.14 -3.94
C PHE A 39 -5.56 -12.64 -5.31
N ARG A 40 -6.32 -12.94 -6.37
CA ARG A 40 -6.02 -12.47 -7.73
C ARG A 40 -6.04 -10.95 -7.84
N THR A 41 -7.00 -10.28 -7.20
CA THR A 41 -7.11 -8.81 -7.23
C THR A 41 -5.96 -8.16 -6.48
N PHE A 42 -5.68 -8.64 -5.27
CA PHE A 42 -4.52 -8.18 -4.48
C PHE A 42 -3.21 -8.38 -5.24
N ARG A 43 -3.00 -9.57 -5.80
CA ARG A 43 -1.82 -9.87 -6.61
C ARG A 43 -1.70 -8.95 -7.82
N ARG A 44 -2.79 -8.71 -8.55
CA ARG A 44 -2.79 -7.80 -9.71
C ARG A 44 -2.41 -6.37 -9.32
N LEU A 45 -2.93 -5.86 -8.21
CA LEU A 45 -2.59 -4.51 -7.73
C LEU A 45 -1.11 -4.41 -7.33
N SER A 46 -0.58 -5.39 -6.60
CA SER A 46 0.85 -5.42 -6.25
C SER A 46 1.76 -5.50 -7.48
N TRP A 47 1.42 -6.36 -8.45
CA TRP A 47 2.17 -6.46 -9.70
C TRP A 47 2.06 -5.20 -10.55
N ALA A 48 0.88 -4.58 -10.62
CA ALA A 48 0.69 -3.31 -11.32
C ALA A 48 1.58 -2.22 -10.71
N LEU A 49 1.59 -2.08 -9.38
CA LEU A 49 2.47 -1.13 -8.70
C LEU A 49 3.95 -1.44 -8.96
N MET A 50 4.38 -2.70 -8.79
CA MET A 50 5.76 -3.10 -9.02
C MET A 50 6.20 -2.78 -10.46
N PHE A 51 5.37 -3.09 -11.45
CA PHE A 51 5.63 -2.77 -12.85
C PHE A 51 5.71 -1.26 -13.08
N SER A 52 4.75 -0.49 -12.56
CA SER A 52 4.76 0.97 -12.72
C SER A 52 5.98 1.63 -12.05
N VAL A 53 6.38 1.17 -10.87
CA VAL A 53 7.60 1.68 -10.20
C VAL A 53 8.85 1.29 -10.99
N PHE A 54 8.92 0.06 -11.52
CA PHE A 54 10.02 -0.38 -12.38
C PHE A 54 10.17 0.49 -13.63
N VAL A 55 9.05 0.82 -14.30
CA VAL A 55 9.03 1.72 -15.46
C VAL A 55 9.57 3.10 -15.07
N VAL A 56 9.09 3.71 -13.99
CA VAL A 56 9.54 5.04 -13.55
C VAL A 56 11.02 5.05 -13.20
N VAL A 57 11.50 4.07 -12.45
CA VAL A 57 12.93 3.95 -12.06
C VAL A 57 13.80 3.77 -13.30
N SER A 58 13.36 2.96 -14.27
CA SER A 58 14.07 2.76 -15.54
C SER A 58 14.12 4.04 -16.37
N LEU A 59 13.02 4.79 -16.47
CA LEU A 59 12.98 6.08 -17.18
C LEU A 59 13.97 7.08 -16.56
N VAL A 60 14.03 7.14 -15.23
CA VAL A 60 14.96 8.02 -14.49
C VAL A 60 16.41 7.59 -14.69
N ALA A 61 16.70 6.29 -14.65
CA ALA A 61 18.05 5.76 -14.85
C ALA A 61 18.58 5.97 -16.28
N VAL A 62 17.72 5.85 -17.28
CA VAL A 62 18.10 5.94 -18.70
C VAL A 62 18.20 7.39 -19.18
N ALA A 63 17.49 8.34 -18.56
CA ALA A 63 17.48 9.76 -18.94
C ALA A 63 18.89 10.40 -19.05
N PRO A 64 19.80 10.30 -18.07
CA PRO A 64 21.15 10.88 -18.21
C PRO A 64 21.98 10.19 -19.30
N VAL A 65 21.78 8.88 -19.50
CA VAL A 65 22.49 8.10 -20.53
C VAL A 65 22.08 8.56 -21.94
N ILE A 66 20.78 8.74 -22.18
CA ILE A 66 20.27 9.24 -23.47
C ILE A 66 20.81 10.65 -23.74
N SER A 67 20.77 11.53 -22.75
CA SER A 67 21.27 12.90 -22.89
C SER A 67 22.77 12.93 -23.23
N LEU A 68 23.59 12.10 -22.58
CA LEU A 68 25.02 11.98 -22.89
C LEU A 68 25.27 11.44 -24.31
N ILE A 69 24.51 10.43 -24.73
CA ILE A 69 24.59 9.87 -26.09
C ILE A 69 24.22 10.95 -27.12
N HIS A 70 23.10 11.63 -26.90
CA HIS A 70 22.64 12.69 -27.79
C HIS A 70 23.67 13.83 -27.90
N GLN A 71 24.22 14.29 -26.78
CA GLN A 71 25.26 15.33 -26.80
C GLN A 71 26.53 14.87 -27.52
N HIS A 72 26.90 13.59 -27.40
CA HIS A 72 28.05 13.03 -28.09
C HIS A 72 27.86 13.03 -29.61
N PHE A 73 26.68 12.62 -30.09
CA PHE A 73 26.36 12.63 -31.51
C PHE A 73 26.13 14.03 -32.08
N SER A 74 25.50 14.94 -31.32
CA SER A 74 25.17 16.29 -31.78
C SER A 74 26.34 17.29 -31.68
N THR A 75 27.53 16.89 -31.20
CA THR A 75 28.72 17.75 -31.10
C THR A 75 28.46 19.08 -30.36
N VAL A 76 27.57 19.06 -29.36
CA VAL A 76 27.19 20.25 -28.59
C VAL A 76 28.24 20.53 -27.52
N TYR A 77 28.93 21.67 -27.63
CA TYR A 77 29.85 22.19 -26.62
C TYR A 77 29.29 23.49 -26.04
N PRO A 78 29.26 23.68 -24.71
CA PRO A 78 29.74 22.80 -23.64
C PRO A 78 28.77 21.64 -23.30
N MET A 79 29.32 20.45 -23.04
CA MET A 79 28.57 19.28 -22.56
C MET A 79 27.94 19.57 -21.20
N THR A 80 26.62 19.35 -21.10
CA THR A 80 25.91 19.41 -19.82
C THR A 80 25.84 18.01 -19.23
N TYR A 81 26.23 17.88 -17.95
CA TYR A 81 26.31 16.60 -17.26
C TYR A 81 25.05 16.37 -16.43
N PRO A 82 24.01 15.71 -16.97
CA PRO A 82 22.79 15.46 -16.22
C PRO A 82 23.08 14.53 -15.05
N LEU A 83 22.51 14.85 -13.89
CA LEU A 83 22.47 13.96 -12.73
C LEU A 83 21.14 13.22 -12.70
N VAL A 84 21.13 12.02 -12.11
CA VAL A 84 19.91 11.22 -11.92
C VAL A 84 18.98 11.95 -10.95
N TYR A 85 19.56 12.54 -9.91
CA TYR A 85 18.85 13.36 -8.93
C TYR A 85 19.38 14.80 -8.99
N PRO A 86 18.51 15.82 -9.10
CA PRO A 86 18.93 17.22 -9.14
C PRO A 86 19.35 17.68 -7.74
N THR A 87 20.52 17.24 -7.29
CA THR A 87 21.08 17.50 -5.96
C THR A 87 22.42 18.21 -6.07
N ALA A 88 22.66 19.14 -5.14
CA ALA A 88 23.92 19.86 -5.07
C ALA A 88 24.95 19.02 -4.30
N TYR A 89 26.10 18.77 -4.93
CA TYR A 89 27.21 18.03 -4.32
C TYR A 89 28.37 18.96 -3.95
N PRO A 90 29.11 18.67 -2.86
CA PRO A 90 30.22 19.51 -2.41
C PRO A 90 31.45 19.48 -3.33
N TRP A 91 31.49 18.60 -4.35
CA TRP A 91 32.54 18.53 -5.35
C TRP A 91 32.04 18.97 -6.74
N SER A 92 32.93 19.53 -7.56
CA SER A 92 32.57 20.00 -8.90
C SER A 92 32.46 18.83 -9.90
N LEU A 93 31.28 18.71 -10.52
CA LEU A 93 30.96 17.72 -11.56
C LEU A 93 31.01 18.29 -12.99
N ASN A 94 31.44 19.55 -13.12
CA ASN A 94 31.37 20.32 -14.38
C ASN A 94 32.44 19.94 -15.42
N ARG A 95 33.22 18.87 -15.23
CA ARG A 95 34.30 18.48 -16.14
C ARG A 95 34.15 17.02 -16.60
N PRO A 96 34.39 16.73 -17.90
CA PRO A 96 34.42 15.36 -18.39
C PRO A 96 35.59 14.64 -17.70
N GLY A 97 35.29 13.66 -16.88
CA GLY A 97 36.32 12.94 -16.14
C GLY A 97 35.81 11.67 -15.49
N LEU A 98 36.76 10.84 -15.07
CA LEU A 98 36.51 9.60 -14.33
C LEU A 98 35.58 9.82 -13.12
N ARG A 99 35.70 10.98 -12.46
CA ARG A 99 34.90 11.36 -11.28
C ARG A 99 33.39 11.42 -11.57
N TYR A 100 32.98 12.02 -12.69
CA TYR A 100 31.56 12.07 -13.08
C TYR A 100 31.02 10.68 -13.40
N LYS A 101 31.80 9.84 -14.11
CA LYS A 101 31.40 8.47 -14.44
C LYS A 101 31.20 7.62 -13.18
N ILE A 102 32.16 7.69 -12.24
CA ILE A 102 32.03 7.01 -10.94
C ILE A 102 30.80 7.49 -10.20
N HIS A 103 30.55 8.80 -10.19
CA HIS A 103 29.39 9.38 -9.52
C HIS A 103 28.06 8.92 -10.13
N LEU A 104 27.95 8.93 -11.47
CA LEU A 104 26.79 8.41 -12.19
C LEU A 104 26.54 6.93 -11.87
N ILE A 105 27.60 6.11 -11.81
CA ILE A 105 27.49 4.71 -11.40
C ILE A 105 26.94 4.60 -9.98
N ILE A 106 27.45 5.38 -9.03
CA ILE A 106 26.96 5.40 -7.65
C ILE A 106 25.47 5.79 -7.61
N GLU A 107 25.06 6.84 -8.33
CA GLU A 107 23.65 7.25 -8.39
C GLU A 107 22.75 6.15 -8.98
N LEU A 108 23.18 5.49 -10.06
CA LEU A 108 22.45 4.37 -10.66
C LEU A 108 22.29 3.20 -9.68
N PHE A 109 23.36 2.81 -8.98
CA PHE A 109 23.29 1.79 -7.93
C PHE A 109 22.37 2.21 -6.77
N ALA A 110 22.35 3.50 -6.40
CA ALA A 110 21.49 4.02 -5.35
C ALA A 110 19.99 4.00 -5.72
N THR A 111 19.65 3.94 -7.02
CA THR A 111 18.24 3.81 -7.45
C THR A 111 17.66 2.41 -7.20
N LEU A 112 18.49 1.36 -7.15
CA LEU A 112 18.02 -0.03 -6.99
C LEU A 112 17.35 -0.27 -5.63
N PRO A 113 17.93 0.14 -4.48
CA PRO A 113 17.25 0.06 -3.19
C PRO A 113 15.92 0.80 -3.15
N GLN A 114 15.79 1.93 -3.86
CA GLN A 114 14.55 2.71 -3.89
C GLN A 114 13.39 1.89 -4.49
N PHE A 115 13.64 1.20 -5.59
CA PHE A 115 12.69 0.28 -6.22
C PHE A 115 12.27 -0.83 -5.24
N SER A 116 13.25 -1.59 -4.74
CA SER A 116 12.98 -2.74 -3.88
C SER A 116 12.25 -2.36 -2.61
N VAL A 117 12.69 -1.31 -1.91
CA VAL A 117 12.09 -0.88 -0.64
C VAL A 117 10.64 -0.44 -0.83
N THR A 118 10.36 0.34 -1.87
CA THR A 118 9.01 0.87 -2.12
C THR A 118 8.05 -0.28 -2.43
N SER A 119 8.37 -1.09 -3.44
CA SER A 119 7.50 -2.19 -3.85
C SER A 119 7.30 -3.24 -2.75
N CYS A 120 8.32 -3.52 -1.93
CA CYS A 120 8.21 -4.48 -0.83
C CYS A 120 7.30 -3.97 0.30
N ILE A 121 7.47 -2.71 0.75
CA ILE A 121 6.68 -2.18 1.88
C ILE A 121 5.19 -2.08 1.52
N ASP A 122 4.89 -1.57 0.33
CA ASP A 122 3.51 -1.42 -0.14
C ASP A 122 2.83 -2.80 -0.30
N SER A 123 3.56 -3.77 -0.85
CA SER A 123 3.05 -5.14 -1.02
C SER A 123 2.86 -5.86 0.31
N LEU A 124 3.76 -5.66 1.28
CA LEU A 124 3.65 -6.25 2.62
C LEU A 124 2.42 -5.74 3.36
N PHE A 125 2.14 -4.43 3.30
CA PHE A 125 0.94 -3.87 3.90
C PHE A 125 -0.32 -4.52 3.34
N MET A 126 -0.38 -4.63 2.01
CA MET A 126 -1.53 -5.20 1.33
C MET A 126 -1.68 -6.72 1.59
N LEU A 127 -0.57 -7.44 1.74
CA LEU A 127 -0.57 -8.85 2.15
C LEU A 127 -1.14 -9.05 3.56
N TYR A 128 -0.74 -8.21 4.52
CA TYR A 128 -1.30 -8.27 5.87
C TYR A 128 -2.80 -7.95 5.91
N GLY A 129 -3.22 -6.94 5.16
CA GLY A 129 -4.64 -6.65 4.98
C GLY A 129 -5.41 -7.83 4.39
N PHE A 130 -4.85 -8.47 3.35
CA PHE A 130 -5.43 -9.68 2.77
C PHE A 130 -5.55 -10.82 3.79
N GLN A 131 -4.48 -11.15 4.51
CA GLN A 131 -4.50 -12.21 5.54
C GLN A 131 -5.56 -11.96 6.61
N MET A 132 -5.74 -10.70 7.04
CA MET A 132 -6.80 -10.34 7.98
C MET A 132 -8.20 -10.50 7.38
N THR A 133 -8.40 -10.09 6.12
CA THR A 133 -9.69 -10.27 5.42
C THR A 133 -10.05 -11.74 5.21
N SER A 134 -9.06 -12.58 4.88
CA SER A 134 -9.25 -14.03 4.72
C SER A 134 -9.75 -14.68 6.01
N ARG A 135 -9.28 -14.22 7.18
CA ARG A 135 -9.76 -14.71 8.48
C ARG A 135 -11.20 -14.32 8.76
N PHE A 136 -11.61 -13.10 8.40
CA PHE A 136 -13.01 -12.70 8.51
C PHE A 136 -13.92 -13.58 7.66
N ARG A 137 -13.52 -13.83 6.42
CA ARG A 137 -14.28 -14.71 5.52
C ARG A 137 -14.37 -16.14 6.05
N LEU A 138 -13.28 -16.67 6.59
CA LEU A 138 -13.27 -17.97 7.25
C LEU A 138 -14.28 -18.03 8.41
N MET A 139 -14.23 -17.06 9.32
CA MET A 139 -15.15 -17.01 10.45
C MET A 139 -16.60 -16.89 9.97
N ALA A 140 -16.86 -16.05 8.97
CA ALA A 140 -18.19 -15.89 8.38
C ALA A 140 -18.69 -17.21 7.75
N HIS A 141 -17.82 -17.95 7.06
CA HIS A 141 -18.15 -19.26 6.50
C HIS A 141 -18.48 -20.28 7.59
N ARG A 142 -17.64 -20.39 8.63
CA ARG A 142 -17.88 -21.29 9.78
C ARG A 142 -19.20 -21.01 10.48
N LEU A 143 -19.56 -19.73 10.64
CA LEU A 143 -20.84 -19.32 11.22
C LEU A 143 -22.04 -19.69 10.34
N LYS A 144 -21.92 -19.54 9.01
CA LYS A 144 -22.96 -19.96 8.06
C LYS A 144 -23.19 -21.48 8.07
N THR A 145 -22.16 -22.26 8.37
CA THR A 145 -22.22 -23.73 8.39
C THR A 145 -22.37 -24.31 9.81
N ILE A 146 -22.58 -23.45 10.83
CA ILE A 146 -22.56 -23.84 12.24
C ILE A 146 -23.54 -24.98 12.58
N GLN A 147 -24.72 -24.99 11.97
CA GLN A 147 -25.76 -26.01 12.22
C GLN A 147 -25.36 -27.42 11.77
N LYS A 148 -24.41 -27.53 10.83
CA LYS A 148 -23.90 -28.82 10.36
C LYS A 148 -22.75 -29.33 11.22
N MET A 149 -22.25 -28.52 12.15
CA MET A 149 -21.08 -28.86 12.97
C MET A 149 -21.50 -29.55 14.27
N THR A 150 -20.68 -30.51 14.71
CA THR A 150 -20.94 -31.32 15.91
C THR A 150 -20.89 -30.52 17.20
N ASP A 151 -20.12 -29.42 17.25
CA ASP A 151 -19.95 -28.57 18.44
C ASP A 151 -20.02 -27.08 18.11
N GLU A 152 -21.24 -26.53 18.16
CA GLU A 152 -21.51 -25.10 17.92
C GLU A 152 -20.77 -24.18 18.92
N ARG A 153 -20.58 -24.61 20.18
CA ARG A 153 -19.89 -23.80 21.19
C ARG A 153 -18.41 -23.66 20.86
N LYS A 154 -17.78 -24.73 20.39
CA LYS A 154 -16.39 -24.71 19.96
C LYS A 154 -16.19 -23.74 18.80
N VAL A 155 -17.09 -23.74 17.81
CA VAL A 155 -17.05 -22.81 16.66
C VAL A 155 -17.11 -21.36 17.14
N ILE A 156 -18.08 -21.02 18.00
CA ILE A 156 -18.21 -19.66 18.53
C ILE A 156 -16.98 -19.25 19.34
N ARG A 157 -16.44 -20.15 20.18
CA ARG A 157 -15.22 -19.89 20.94
C ARG A 157 -14.03 -19.60 20.02
N GLU A 158 -13.86 -20.38 18.95
CA GLU A 158 -12.82 -20.15 17.95
C GLU A 158 -13.00 -18.82 17.22
N CYS A 159 -14.23 -18.45 16.84
CA CYS A 159 -14.53 -17.14 16.24
C CYS A 159 -14.18 -15.99 17.18
N VAL A 160 -14.51 -16.09 18.47
CA VAL A 160 -14.16 -15.06 19.48
C VAL A 160 -12.63 -14.93 19.61
N MET A 161 -11.91 -16.06 19.70
CA MET A 161 -10.45 -16.04 19.80
C MET A 161 -9.79 -15.47 18.55
N GLN A 162 -10.28 -15.85 17.36
CA GLN A 162 -9.79 -15.30 16.09
C GLN A 162 -10.09 -13.81 15.97
N HIS A 163 -11.29 -13.35 16.34
CA HIS A 163 -11.64 -11.94 16.33
C HIS A 163 -10.73 -11.11 17.25
N GLN A 164 -10.45 -11.58 18.47
CA GLN A 164 -9.49 -10.95 19.38
C GLN A 164 -8.07 -10.89 18.80
N SER A 165 -7.62 -11.96 18.13
CA SER A 165 -6.32 -11.98 17.44
C SER A 165 -6.26 -10.97 16.29
N ILE A 166 -7.35 -10.79 15.53
CA ILE A 166 -7.44 -9.80 14.46
C ILE A 166 -7.44 -8.38 15.03
N LEU A 167 -8.13 -8.11 16.13
CA LEU A 167 -8.08 -6.80 16.81
C LEU A 167 -6.65 -6.44 17.23
N ARG A 168 -5.93 -7.39 17.86
CA ARG A 168 -4.51 -7.22 18.19
C ARG A 168 -3.65 -6.97 16.95
N SER A 169 -3.89 -7.73 15.88
CA SER A 169 -3.17 -7.57 14.61
C SER A 169 -3.43 -6.20 13.99
N ARG A 170 -4.65 -5.68 14.09
CA ARG A 170 -5.03 -4.33 13.64
C ARG A 170 -4.30 -3.25 14.41
N ASP A 171 -4.19 -3.38 15.73
CA ASP A 171 -3.49 -2.38 16.55
C ASP A 171 -1.97 -2.39 16.31
N LEU A 172 -1.38 -3.57 16.11
CA LEU A 172 0.02 -3.71 15.69
C LEU A 172 0.23 -3.08 14.31
N LEU A 173 -0.63 -3.41 13.34
CA LEU A 173 -0.57 -2.89 11.97
C LEU A 173 -0.73 -1.36 11.95
N SER A 174 -1.67 -0.80 12.72
CA SER A 174 -1.86 0.65 12.88
C SER A 174 -0.65 1.32 13.55
N THR A 175 -0.02 0.69 14.53
CA THR A 175 1.19 1.23 15.18
C THR A 175 2.39 1.27 14.23
N ILE A 176 2.59 0.21 13.44
CA ILE A 176 3.75 0.06 12.56
C ILE A 176 3.58 0.89 11.28
N PHE A 177 2.43 0.75 10.62
CA PHE A 177 2.17 1.36 9.32
C PHE A 177 1.38 2.66 9.41
N GLY A 178 0.75 3.00 10.53
CA GLY A 178 0.01 4.26 10.69
C GLY A 178 0.83 5.49 10.30
N PRO A 179 2.05 5.68 10.83
CA PRO A 179 2.90 6.81 10.44
C PRO A 179 3.28 6.78 8.96
N ILE A 180 3.52 5.57 8.41
CA ILE A 180 3.85 5.36 7.00
C ILE A 180 2.70 5.79 6.11
N VAL A 181 1.47 5.37 6.44
CA VAL A 181 0.27 5.70 5.67
C VAL A 181 -0.04 7.20 5.72
N LEU A 182 0.06 7.84 6.89
CA LEU A 182 -0.14 9.29 7.00
C LEU A 182 0.89 10.08 6.19
N TRP A 183 2.17 9.74 6.32
CA TRP A 183 3.23 10.37 5.54
C TRP A 183 3.01 10.15 4.05
N LEU A 184 2.66 8.93 3.65
CA LEU A 184 2.42 8.59 2.26
C LEU A 184 1.25 9.38 1.67
N MET A 185 0.11 9.43 2.36
CA MET A 185 -1.08 10.16 1.88
C MET A 185 -0.79 11.65 1.72
N THR A 186 -0.12 12.27 2.69
CA THR A 186 0.23 13.70 2.63
C THR A 186 1.29 13.98 1.56
N ALA A 187 2.36 13.18 1.50
CA ALA A 187 3.42 13.33 0.51
C ALA A 187 2.90 13.10 -0.92
N ASN A 188 2.00 12.13 -1.12
CA ASN A 188 1.39 11.88 -2.43
C ASN A 188 0.44 13.01 -2.85
N ALA A 189 -0.33 13.59 -1.92
CA ALA A 189 -1.18 14.75 -2.19
C ALA A 189 -0.34 15.95 -2.69
N ILE A 190 0.74 16.27 -1.98
CA ILE A 190 1.67 17.34 -2.34
C ILE A 190 2.33 17.04 -3.68
N SER A 191 2.83 15.81 -3.86
CA SER A 191 3.47 15.39 -5.11
C SER A 191 2.55 15.53 -6.32
N LEU A 192 1.29 15.10 -6.21
CA LEU A 192 0.30 15.23 -7.29
C LEU A 192 0.02 16.71 -7.60
N CYS A 193 -0.19 17.54 -6.58
CA CYS A 193 -0.39 18.97 -6.74
C CYS A 193 0.80 19.63 -7.47
N THR A 194 2.03 19.36 -7.02
CA THR A 194 3.25 19.92 -7.62
C THR A 194 3.43 19.47 -9.07
N VAL A 195 3.16 18.20 -9.39
CA VAL A 195 3.31 17.69 -10.76
C VAL A 195 2.28 18.34 -11.70
N ILE A 196 1.02 18.44 -11.29
CA ILE A 196 -0.01 19.09 -12.11
C ILE A 196 0.35 20.58 -12.32
N PHE A 197 0.82 21.27 -11.28
CA PHE A 197 1.28 22.66 -11.39
C PHE A 197 2.48 22.81 -12.33
N GLN A 198 3.51 21.96 -12.21
CA GLN A 198 4.66 21.96 -13.10
C GLN A 198 4.24 21.74 -14.56
N LEU A 199 3.32 20.82 -14.80
CA LEU A 199 2.78 20.58 -16.14
C LEU A 199 2.04 21.81 -16.68
N SER A 200 1.31 22.55 -15.84
CA SER A 200 0.61 23.77 -16.26
C SER A 200 1.55 24.90 -16.67
N GLN A 201 2.76 24.98 -16.10
CA GLN A 201 3.69 26.10 -16.31
C GLN A 201 4.68 25.87 -17.47
N MET A 202 4.78 24.64 -17.97
CA MET A 202 5.73 24.29 -19.03
C MET A 202 5.24 24.80 -20.39
N LYS A 203 5.97 25.76 -20.97
CA LYS A 203 5.67 26.36 -22.29
C LYS A 203 5.93 25.42 -23.47
N THR A 204 6.86 24.47 -23.32
CA THR A 204 7.19 23.46 -24.32
C THR A 204 7.27 22.10 -23.65
N MET A 205 6.54 21.12 -24.20
CA MET A 205 6.48 19.78 -23.65
C MET A 205 7.18 18.81 -24.59
N THR A 206 8.29 18.22 -24.14
CA THR A 206 8.88 17.10 -24.88
C THR A 206 8.05 15.83 -24.60
N PRO A 207 7.90 14.91 -25.57
CA PRO A 207 7.19 13.65 -25.34
C PRO A 207 7.77 12.85 -24.16
N SER A 208 9.09 12.86 -23.97
CA SER A 208 9.78 12.21 -22.85
C SER A 208 9.34 12.76 -21.50
N THR A 209 9.22 14.09 -21.39
CA THR A 209 8.79 14.75 -20.15
C THR A 209 7.35 14.38 -19.80
N ILE A 210 6.44 14.38 -20.79
CA ILE A 210 5.04 13.98 -20.59
C ILE A 210 4.96 12.53 -20.10
N VAL A 211 5.66 11.60 -20.76
CA VAL A 211 5.66 10.18 -20.38
C VAL A 211 6.17 9.99 -18.95
N HIS A 212 7.24 10.68 -18.56
CA HIS A 212 7.78 10.61 -17.22
C HIS A 212 6.76 11.10 -16.16
N PHE A 213 6.16 12.27 -16.36
CA PHE A 213 5.16 12.80 -15.43
C PHE A 213 3.92 11.91 -15.33
N MET A 214 3.39 11.44 -16.47
CA MET A 214 2.24 10.54 -16.48
C MET A 214 2.54 9.22 -15.76
N ALA A 215 3.69 8.61 -16.01
CA ALA A 215 4.11 7.40 -15.32
C ALA A 215 4.23 7.62 -13.80
N TYR A 216 4.81 8.75 -13.38
CA TYR A 216 4.92 9.12 -11.97
C TYR A 216 3.55 9.32 -11.31
N VAL A 217 2.62 10.05 -11.95
CA VAL A 217 1.25 10.26 -11.45
C VAL A 217 0.51 8.93 -11.30
N ILE A 218 0.62 8.04 -12.30
CA ILE A 218 0.00 6.71 -12.27
C ILE A 218 0.51 5.91 -11.07
N VAL A 219 1.83 5.90 -10.81
CA VAL A 219 2.40 5.24 -9.62
C VAL A 219 1.78 5.80 -8.34
N LYS A 220 1.69 7.13 -8.21
CA LYS A 220 1.14 7.76 -6.99
C LYS A 220 -0.34 7.48 -6.76
N ILE A 221 -1.13 7.43 -7.83
CA ILE A 221 -2.55 7.08 -7.77
C ILE A 221 -2.71 5.61 -7.37
N ILE A 222 -2.03 4.68 -8.04
CA ILE A 222 -2.09 3.24 -7.73
C ILE A 222 -1.66 2.99 -6.28
N GLN A 223 -0.55 3.60 -5.85
CA GLN A 223 -0.03 3.44 -4.50
C GLN A 223 -1.06 3.91 -3.46
N THR A 224 -1.62 5.11 -3.60
CA THR A 224 -2.62 5.64 -2.66
C THR A 224 -3.91 4.82 -2.67
N PHE A 225 -4.34 4.37 -3.85
CA PHE A 225 -5.50 3.51 -4.01
C PHE A 225 -5.32 2.16 -3.29
N MET A 226 -4.15 1.52 -3.38
CA MET A 226 -3.88 0.24 -2.70
C MET A 226 -4.08 0.31 -1.19
N TYR A 227 -3.58 1.37 -0.54
CA TYR A 227 -3.75 1.57 0.90
C TYR A 227 -5.21 1.79 1.27
N ALA A 228 -5.91 2.66 0.55
CA ALA A 228 -7.32 2.95 0.77
C ALA A 228 -8.22 1.74 0.51
N TYR A 229 -7.95 1.00 -0.57
CA TYR A 229 -8.65 -0.23 -0.93
C TYR A 229 -8.51 -1.29 0.16
N THR A 230 -7.30 -1.50 0.68
CA THR A 230 -7.05 -2.47 1.75
C THR A 230 -7.85 -2.14 3.01
N GLY A 231 -7.88 -0.86 3.41
CA GLY A 231 -8.65 -0.42 4.58
C GLY A 231 -10.16 -0.60 4.41
N THR A 232 -10.72 -0.14 3.28
CA THR A 232 -12.15 -0.32 2.96
C THR A 232 -12.54 -1.79 2.86
N PHE A 233 -11.69 -2.60 2.22
CA PHE A 233 -11.95 -4.02 2.03
C PHE A 233 -11.94 -4.79 3.36
N LEU A 234 -11.02 -4.44 4.27
CA LEU A 234 -10.99 -4.98 5.63
C LEU A 234 -12.26 -4.64 6.42
N THR A 235 -12.74 -3.39 6.33
CA THR A 235 -14.00 -2.97 6.96
C THR A 235 -15.18 -3.77 6.41
N ALA A 236 -15.29 -3.89 5.09
CA ALA A 236 -16.39 -4.61 4.43
C ALA A 236 -16.44 -6.10 4.82
N GLU A 237 -15.29 -6.78 4.91
CA GLU A 237 -15.24 -8.17 5.36
C GLU A 237 -15.56 -8.31 6.86
N SER A 238 -15.21 -7.32 7.67
CA SER A 238 -15.63 -7.27 9.09
C SER A 238 -17.14 -7.11 9.23
N GLU A 239 -17.80 -6.33 8.37
CA GLU A 239 -19.26 -6.15 8.35
C GLU A 239 -19.95 -7.44 7.86
N ASN A 240 -19.43 -8.07 6.81
CA ASN A 240 -19.92 -9.38 6.33
C ASN A 240 -19.85 -10.45 7.43
N TYR A 241 -18.80 -10.43 8.25
CA TYR A 241 -18.70 -11.31 9.41
C TYR A 241 -19.79 -11.02 10.44
N GLN A 242 -20.09 -9.75 10.75
CA GLN A 242 -21.18 -9.40 11.65
C GLN A 242 -22.54 -9.86 11.13
N GLN A 243 -22.78 -9.70 9.82
CA GLN A 243 -23.98 -10.22 9.17
C GLN A 243 -24.06 -11.74 9.31
N ALA A 244 -22.95 -12.47 9.12
CA ALA A 244 -22.93 -13.92 9.29
C ALA A 244 -23.18 -14.36 10.75
N ILE A 245 -22.78 -13.57 11.74
CA ILE A 245 -23.15 -13.80 13.15
C ILE A 245 -24.66 -13.61 13.33
N TYR A 246 -25.23 -12.56 12.73
CA TYR A 246 -26.66 -12.29 12.83
C TYR A 246 -27.51 -13.40 12.21
N ASP A 247 -27.10 -13.86 11.02
CA ASP A 247 -27.79 -14.90 10.24
C ASP A 247 -27.61 -16.32 10.80
N CYS A 248 -26.66 -16.52 11.73
CA CYS A 248 -26.55 -17.82 12.38
C CYS A 248 -27.80 -18.05 13.27
N ASN A 249 -28.38 -19.24 13.30
CA ASN A 249 -29.66 -19.49 13.99
C ASN A 249 -29.51 -19.54 15.53
N TRP A 250 -28.83 -18.55 16.12
CA TRP A 250 -28.47 -18.48 17.53
C TRP A 250 -29.66 -18.34 18.46
N HIS A 251 -30.79 -17.81 17.97
CA HIS A 251 -32.04 -17.69 18.71
C HIS A 251 -32.61 -19.04 19.13
N ALA A 252 -32.36 -20.11 18.35
CA ALA A 252 -32.82 -21.45 18.67
C ALA A 252 -32.04 -22.08 19.84
N ASN A 253 -30.79 -21.65 20.07
CA ASN A 253 -29.91 -22.22 21.09
C ASN A 253 -29.60 -21.20 22.20
N LYS A 254 -30.40 -21.23 23.29
CA LYS A 254 -30.24 -20.34 24.45
C LYS A 254 -28.83 -20.34 25.07
N ARG A 255 -28.06 -21.42 24.89
CA ARG A 255 -26.70 -21.56 25.42
C ARG A 255 -25.67 -20.71 24.67
N LEU A 256 -25.96 -20.34 23.43
CA LEU A 256 -25.08 -19.54 22.56
C LEU A 256 -25.45 -18.07 22.56
N MET A 257 -26.70 -17.76 22.89
CA MET A 257 -27.31 -16.43 22.87
C MET A 257 -26.40 -15.35 23.45
N THR A 258 -25.90 -15.53 24.67
CA THR A 258 -25.03 -14.53 25.34
C THR A 258 -23.74 -14.28 24.57
N SER A 259 -23.09 -15.33 24.06
CA SER A 259 -21.81 -15.18 23.33
C SER A 259 -22.02 -14.49 21.99
N VAL A 260 -23.07 -14.86 21.26
CA VAL A 260 -23.40 -14.24 19.96
C VAL A 260 -23.81 -12.78 20.13
N VAL A 261 -24.62 -12.45 21.14
CA VAL A 261 -24.99 -11.06 21.43
C VAL A 261 -23.75 -10.20 21.75
N ILE A 262 -22.77 -10.74 22.48
CA ILE A 262 -21.49 -10.05 22.73
C ILE A 262 -20.68 -9.87 21.44
N MET A 263 -20.72 -10.84 20.52
CA MET A 263 -20.06 -10.72 19.22
C MET A 263 -20.74 -9.66 18.33
N LEU A 264 -22.07 -9.61 18.33
CA LEU A 264 -22.86 -8.62 17.60
C LEU A 264 -22.70 -7.19 18.14
N SER A 265 -22.37 -7.03 19.43
CA SER A 265 -22.13 -5.71 20.02
C SER A 265 -20.74 -5.14 19.70
N GLN A 266 -19.84 -5.92 19.09
CA GLN A 266 -18.54 -5.41 18.63
C GLN A 266 -18.73 -4.50 17.42
N LYS A 267 -17.87 -3.48 17.29
CA LYS A 267 -17.87 -2.59 16.12
C LYS A 267 -17.06 -3.22 14.96
N PRO A 268 -17.41 -2.91 13.69
CA PRO A 268 -16.57 -3.29 12.56
C PRO A 268 -15.14 -2.80 12.73
N ILE A 269 -14.18 -3.60 12.25
CA ILE A 269 -12.78 -3.20 12.30
C ILE A 269 -12.54 -2.06 11.32
N LEU A 270 -12.14 -0.93 11.89
CA LEU A 270 -11.69 0.23 11.13
C LEU A 270 -10.17 0.33 11.21
N MET A 271 -9.52 0.46 10.06
CA MET A 271 -8.09 0.72 10.00
C MET A 271 -7.83 2.21 10.17
N THR A 272 -7.10 2.61 11.22
CA THR A 272 -6.74 4.01 11.47
C THR A 272 -5.25 4.25 11.24
N ALA A 273 -4.92 5.38 10.63
CA ALA A 273 -3.56 5.88 10.50
C ALA A 273 -3.27 6.84 11.67
N CYS A 274 -2.38 6.43 12.57
CA CYS A 274 -2.03 7.11 13.85
C CYS A 274 -3.23 7.59 14.68
N ASN A 275 -4.35 6.85 14.67
CA ASN A 275 -5.61 7.26 15.31
C ASN A 275 -6.18 8.61 14.86
N PHE A 276 -5.63 9.20 13.78
CA PHE A 276 -6.04 10.50 13.26
C PHE A 276 -7.09 10.33 12.16
N SER A 277 -6.90 9.36 11.27
CA SER A 277 -7.74 9.19 10.07
C SER A 277 -8.03 7.73 9.76
N VAL A 278 -9.25 7.43 9.35
CA VAL A 278 -9.66 6.07 8.94
C VAL A 278 -9.22 5.84 7.50
N VAL A 279 -8.37 4.85 7.26
CA VAL A 279 -7.89 4.51 5.93
C VAL A 279 -9.05 3.91 5.12
N SER A 280 -9.63 4.70 4.22
CA SER A 280 -10.73 4.29 3.35
C SER A 280 -10.65 4.92 1.96
N LEU A 281 -11.43 4.39 1.01
CA LEU A 281 -11.62 4.99 -0.31
C LEU A 281 -12.15 6.43 -0.25
N ASP A 282 -12.92 6.80 0.79
CA ASP A 282 -13.39 8.18 0.96
C ASP A 282 -12.21 9.14 1.21
N ILE A 283 -11.21 8.70 1.99
CA ILE A 283 -10.01 9.49 2.23
C ILE A 283 -9.17 9.61 0.96
N PHE A 284 -9.10 8.55 0.15
CA PHE A 284 -8.46 8.62 -1.16
C PHE A 284 -9.11 9.68 -2.06
N VAL A 285 -10.43 9.70 -2.17
CA VAL A 285 -11.16 10.71 -2.96
C VAL A 285 -10.92 12.12 -2.39
N LYS A 286 -10.97 12.28 -1.06
CA LYS A 286 -10.65 13.56 -0.40
C LYS A 286 -9.23 14.04 -0.74
N VAL A 287 -8.23 13.16 -0.65
CA VAL A 287 -6.83 13.48 -0.98
C VAL A 287 -6.69 13.97 -2.42
N LEU A 288 -7.34 13.29 -3.37
CA LEU A 288 -7.32 13.71 -4.79
C LEU A 288 -8.01 15.05 -5.01
N ASN A 289 -9.20 15.25 -4.45
CA ASN A 289 -9.93 16.51 -4.56
C ASN A 289 -9.13 17.66 -3.97
N THR A 290 -8.54 17.46 -2.79
CA THR A 290 -7.69 18.45 -2.14
C THR A 290 -6.47 18.80 -3.00
N ALA A 291 -5.79 17.82 -3.61
CA ALA A 291 -4.67 18.09 -4.52
C ALA A 291 -5.08 18.93 -5.73
N ILE A 292 -6.25 18.65 -6.32
CA ILE A 292 -6.81 19.43 -7.44
C ILE A 292 -7.20 20.85 -6.99
N SER A 293 -7.84 21.00 -5.84
CA SER A 293 -8.21 22.32 -5.29
C SER A 293 -6.97 23.18 -5.03
N TYR A 294 -5.91 22.61 -4.44
CA TYR A 294 -4.65 23.32 -4.23
C TYR A 294 -3.96 23.67 -5.55
N PHE A 295 -4.04 22.80 -6.56
CA PHE A 295 -3.54 23.11 -7.89
C PHE A 295 -4.24 24.35 -8.47
N PHE A 296 -5.58 24.40 -8.47
CA PHE A 296 -6.30 25.58 -8.96
C PHE A 296 -5.94 26.84 -8.20
N LEU A 297 -5.78 26.74 -6.87
CA LEU A 297 -5.34 27.86 -6.04
C LEU A 297 -3.95 28.36 -6.48
N LEU A 298 -2.98 27.47 -6.68
CA LEU A 298 -1.65 27.83 -7.17
C LEU A 298 -1.70 28.44 -8.57
N GLN A 299 -2.56 27.93 -9.44
CA GLN A 299 -2.76 28.47 -10.78
C GLN A 299 -3.33 29.89 -10.74
N THR A 300 -4.23 30.19 -9.80
CA THR A 300 -4.82 31.53 -9.66
C THR A 300 -3.82 32.55 -9.10
N LEU A 301 -2.82 32.09 -8.35
CA LEU A 301 -1.77 32.94 -7.76
C LEU A 301 -0.56 33.15 -8.67
N SER A 302 -0.44 32.40 -9.78
CA SER A 302 0.66 32.48 -10.74
C SER A 302 0.33 33.40 -11.91
#